data_AF-A0A8H7FYM3-F1
#
_entry.id   AF-A0A8H7FYM3-F1
#
_cell.length_a   1.000
_cell.length_b   1.000
_cell.length_c   1.000
_cell.angle_alpha   90.00
_cell.angle_beta   90.00
_cell.angle_gamma   90.00
#
_symmetry.space_group_name_H-M   'P 1'
#
loop_
_entity.id
_entity.type
_entity.pdbx_description
1 polymer ?
#
loop_
_entity_poly.entity_id
_entity_poly.type
_entity_poly.pdbx_seq_one_letter_code
_entity_poly.pdbx_strand_id
1 'polypeptide(L)'
;MSNGALDPWIAGLLDALLLIYPLPPGVEIIPSNNVLPPRVSLSLIEEDPHSEIPLATDKEFHTATIKCNTRITAADWSQDVRHFELAFADDIQYKPGDVAVIHPEASDLDVESFLIAMGWANSADEIYRIDHKAKDQSLPDHLPAMATLRQIFTRHLDFNAVPRRSFFQLLRHFTPDELEKEKLDEFLSPEGADELYDYCFRVRRTIREVLTEFRSTQIPKEYVFDLFPHMRPRDSIRVGLRAGLITLPTDINTPIICVGPGTGVAPMRAVIEDRIEQGSKRNTLYFGCRHAAKDQHYSAEFKEHAEKQDLVYRVACSRDGPEGVKRTYVQDLLEEDGKVVWEALSVQGGWLYISGSSNQMPAGVKRAVRAAAETHGKLSEDEAKEFVAKMERNGRLIEECWS
;
A
#
# COMPACT_ATOMS: atom_id res chain seq x y z
N MET A 1 -13.79 1.19 5.79
CA MET A 1 -14.74 1.03 6.91
C MET A 1 -15.78 2.12 6.75
N SER A 2 -17.06 1.81 6.80
CA SER A 2 -18.12 2.83 6.80
C SER A 2 -17.93 3.74 8.03
N ASN A 3 -17.83 5.05 7.82
CA ASN A 3 -17.65 6.03 8.91
C ASN A 3 -18.78 6.05 9.95
N GLY A 4 -19.89 5.34 9.73
CA GLY A 4 -21.06 5.32 10.62
C GLY A 4 -20.79 4.86 12.06
N ALA A 5 -19.70 4.14 12.34
CA ALA A 5 -19.31 3.78 13.71
C ALA A 5 -18.24 4.71 14.30
N LEU A 6 -17.48 5.42 13.45
CA LEU A 6 -16.37 6.28 13.88
C LEU A 6 -16.89 7.62 14.40
N ASP A 7 -17.82 8.26 13.70
CA ASP A 7 -18.32 9.59 14.07
C ASP A 7 -19.03 9.58 15.45
N PRO A 8 -19.90 8.60 15.78
CA PRO A 8 -20.48 8.48 17.13
C PRO A 8 -19.43 8.17 18.20
N TRP A 9 -18.41 7.39 17.86
CA TRP A 9 -17.32 7.06 18.79
C TRP A 9 -16.44 8.28 19.08
N ILE A 10 -16.10 9.08 18.06
CA ILE A 10 -15.35 10.34 18.23
C ILE A 10 -16.13 11.31 19.10
N ALA A 11 -17.44 11.47 18.85
CA ALA A 11 -18.29 12.33 19.67
C ALA A 11 -18.28 11.87 21.15
N GLY A 12 -18.52 10.58 21.40
CA GLY A 12 -18.48 10.03 22.77
C GLY A 12 -17.10 10.15 23.44
N LEU A 13 -16.02 10.02 22.68
CA LEU A 13 -14.66 10.25 23.17
C LEU A 13 -14.45 11.71 23.56
N LEU A 14 -14.85 12.66 22.71
CA LEU A 14 -14.71 14.09 22.98
C LEU A 14 -15.52 14.50 24.21
N ASP A 15 -16.76 14.01 24.34
CA ASP A 15 -17.60 14.26 25.53
C ASP A 15 -16.94 13.73 26.81
N ALA A 16 -16.40 12.52 26.77
CA ALA A 16 -15.68 11.93 27.89
C ALA A 16 -14.40 12.72 28.23
N LEU A 17 -13.65 13.16 27.23
CA LEU A 17 -12.45 13.97 27.42
C LEU A 17 -12.76 15.35 28.01
N LEU A 18 -13.82 16.03 27.54
CA LEU A 18 -14.24 17.32 28.08
C LEU A 18 -14.73 17.23 29.52
N LEU A 19 -15.29 16.08 29.93
CA LEU A 19 -15.68 15.82 31.31
C LEU A 19 -14.45 15.66 32.24
N ILE A 20 -13.41 14.97 31.77
CA ILE A 20 -12.19 14.71 32.56
C ILE A 20 -11.24 15.93 32.52
N TYR A 21 -11.19 16.62 31.39
CA TYR A 21 -10.31 17.75 31.10
C TYR A 21 -11.13 18.91 30.49
N PRO A 22 -11.81 19.72 31.33
CA PRO A 22 -12.59 20.85 30.83
C PRO A 22 -11.69 21.89 30.16
N LEU A 23 -12.26 22.64 29.20
CA LEU A 23 -11.52 23.66 28.47
C LEU A 23 -10.99 24.76 29.41
N PRO A 24 -9.77 25.26 29.17
CA PRO A 24 -9.26 26.43 29.87
C PRO A 24 -10.17 27.66 29.70
N PRO A 25 -10.17 28.60 30.65
CA PRO A 25 -10.92 29.84 30.52
C PRO A 25 -10.58 30.60 29.22
N GLY A 26 -11.61 30.98 28.46
CA GLY A 26 -11.46 31.74 27.21
C GLY A 26 -11.15 30.88 25.97
N VAL A 27 -11.14 29.56 26.09
CA VAL A 27 -11.02 28.64 24.95
C VAL A 27 -12.40 28.06 24.61
N GLU A 28 -12.83 28.24 23.38
CA GLU A 28 -14.10 27.70 22.87
C GLU A 28 -13.84 26.55 21.91
N ILE A 29 -14.82 25.64 21.82
CA ILE A 29 -14.80 24.57 20.82
C ILE A 29 -14.94 25.20 19.45
N ILE A 30 -13.99 24.92 18.55
CA ILE A 30 -14.06 25.37 17.17
C ILE A 30 -15.29 24.71 16.52
N PRO A 31 -16.24 25.49 15.96
CA PRO A 31 -17.40 24.93 15.27
C PRO A 31 -16.97 23.98 14.15
N SER A 32 -17.70 22.88 13.97
CA SER A 32 -17.45 21.89 12.91
C SER A 32 -17.58 22.45 11.49
N ASN A 33 -18.21 23.61 11.34
CA ASN A 33 -18.36 24.33 10.07
C ASN A 33 -17.28 25.40 9.83
N ASN A 34 -16.30 25.55 10.73
CA ASN A 34 -15.17 26.45 10.50
C ASN A 34 -14.12 25.78 9.62
N VAL A 35 -13.60 26.55 8.67
CA VAL A 35 -12.43 26.14 7.90
C VAL A 35 -11.21 26.32 8.78
N LEU A 36 -10.47 25.24 9.00
CA LEU A 36 -9.19 25.31 9.71
C LEU A 36 -8.15 26.07 8.87
N PRO A 37 -7.16 26.73 9.49
CA PRO A 37 -6.06 27.33 8.77
C PRO A 37 -5.33 26.28 7.90
N PRO A 38 -4.82 26.67 6.72
CA PRO A 38 -4.11 25.75 5.84
C PRO A 38 -2.81 25.25 6.49
N ARG A 39 -2.35 24.06 6.09
CA ARG A 39 -1.08 23.49 6.57
C ARG A 39 0.13 24.38 6.27
N VAL A 40 0.08 25.07 5.13
CA VAL A 40 1.17 25.89 4.62
C VAL A 40 0.71 27.31 4.32
N SER A 41 1.64 28.24 4.29
CA SER A 41 1.45 29.48 3.54
C SER A 41 2.30 29.46 2.28
N LEU A 42 1.75 29.98 1.19
CA LEU A 42 2.46 30.15 -0.07
C LEU A 42 2.79 31.64 -0.27
N SER A 43 4.02 31.94 -0.67
CA SER A 43 4.45 33.32 -0.96
C SER A 43 5.22 33.35 -2.27
N LEU A 44 4.79 34.22 -3.20
CA LEU A 44 5.39 34.31 -4.53
C LEU A 44 6.79 34.92 -4.45
N ILE A 45 7.74 34.35 -5.21
CA ILE A 45 9.13 34.81 -5.29
C ILE A 45 9.46 35.13 -6.75
N GLU A 46 10.20 36.21 -7.00
CA GLU A 46 10.61 36.68 -8.34
C GLU A 46 11.93 36.07 -8.85
N GLU A 47 12.78 35.56 -7.95
CA GLU A 47 14.06 34.93 -8.30
C GLU A 47 13.99 33.40 -8.14
N ASP A 48 14.61 32.68 -9.07
CA ASP A 48 14.86 31.23 -9.01
C ASP A 48 16.26 30.98 -8.44
N PRO A 49 16.44 30.84 -7.12
CA PRO A 49 17.72 30.45 -6.57
C PRO A 49 17.88 28.94 -6.79
N HIS A 50 18.19 28.51 -8.02
CA HIS A 50 18.48 27.12 -8.41
C HIS A 50 17.92 26.10 -7.41
N SER A 51 16.59 25.93 -7.38
CA SER A 51 15.99 25.14 -6.32
C SER A 51 16.46 23.69 -6.45
N GLU A 52 17.40 23.27 -5.60
CA GLU A 52 17.86 21.89 -5.53
C GLU A 52 16.62 21.00 -5.35
N ILE A 53 16.42 20.06 -6.27
CA ILE A 53 15.37 19.07 -6.14
C ILE A 53 15.82 18.17 -4.98
N PRO A 54 15.15 18.15 -3.81
CA PRO A 54 15.67 17.46 -2.62
C PRO A 54 15.83 15.96 -2.87
N LEU A 55 14.89 15.38 -3.62
CA LEU A 55 14.97 14.00 -4.08
C LEU A 55 16.20 13.77 -4.97
N ALA A 56 16.66 14.78 -5.73
CA ALA A 56 17.81 14.68 -6.62
C ALA A 56 19.13 14.51 -5.87
N THR A 57 19.24 15.18 -4.73
CA THR A 57 20.42 15.21 -3.85
C THR A 57 20.42 14.11 -2.79
N ASP A 58 19.29 13.42 -2.60
CA ASP A 58 19.20 12.32 -1.64
C ASP A 58 20.02 11.12 -2.13
N LYS A 59 20.96 10.68 -1.29
CA LYS A 59 21.87 9.56 -1.57
C LYS A 59 21.20 8.19 -1.38
N GLU A 60 20.05 8.14 -0.71
CA GLU A 60 19.27 6.91 -0.55
C GLU A 60 18.48 6.56 -1.82
N PHE A 61 18.35 7.51 -2.76
CA PHE A 61 17.58 7.34 -3.99
C PHE A 61 18.48 7.32 -5.22
N HIS A 62 18.27 6.30 -6.05
CA HIS A 62 19.07 6.07 -7.25
C HIS A 62 18.19 6.15 -8.49
N THR A 63 18.68 6.82 -9.54
CA THR A 63 18.01 6.79 -10.84
C THR A 63 18.17 5.41 -11.47
N ALA A 64 17.06 4.78 -11.84
CA ALA A 64 17.03 3.48 -12.50
C ALA A 64 16.58 3.58 -13.96
N THR A 65 17.15 2.73 -14.82
CA THR A 65 16.67 2.49 -16.19
C THR A 65 15.89 1.18 -16.23
N ILE A 66 14.71 1.18 -16.87
CA ILE A 66 13.92 -0.05 -17.04
C ILE A 66 14.59 -0.93 -18.11
N LYS A 67 15.10 -2.09 -17.70
CA LYS A 67 15.67 -3.11 -18.60
C LYS A 67 14.60 -4.07 -19.14
N CYS A 68 13.67 -4.45 -18.28
CA CYS A 68 12.62 -5.40 -18.61
C CYS A 68 11.27 -4.86 -18.13
N ASN A 69 10.23 -5.07 -18.93
CA ASN A 69 8.85 -4.78 -18.60
C ASN A 69 7.98 -5.82 -19.33
N THR A 70 7.73 -6.94 -18.66
CA THR A 70 7.07 -8.10 -19.27
C THR A 70 5.84 -8.48 -18.49
N ARG A 71 4.71 -8.67 -19.19
CA ARG A 71 3.48 -9.18 -18.58
C ARG A 71 3.65 -10.65 -18.18
N ILE A 72 3.34 -10.99 -16.93
CA ILE A 72 3.44 -12.34 -16.36
C ILE A 72 2.07 -13.03 -16.16
N THR A 73 0.99 -12.40 -16.61
CA THR A 73 -0.33 -13.01 -16.75
C THR A 73 -0.63 -13.33 -18.21
N ALA A 74 -1.57 -14.24 -18.47
CA ALA A 74 -2.05 -14.50 -19.83
C ALA A 74 -2.60 -13.22 -20.47
N ALA A 75 -2.39 -13.05 -21.78
CA ALA A 75 -2.74 -11.84 -22.51
C ALA A 75 -4.24 -11.48 -22.45
N ASP A 76 -5.10 -12.51 -22.42
CA ASP A 76 -6.56 -12.39 -22.33
C ASP A 76 -7.08 -12.31 -20.89
N TRP A 77 -6.19 -12.27 -19.89
CA TRP A 77 -6.57 -12.09 -18.50
C TRP A 77 -6.89 -10.62 -18.20
N SER A 78 -7.85 -10.35 -17.32
CA SER A 78 -8.24 -8.97 -17.00
C SER A 78 -7.21 -8.22 -16.16
N GLN A 79 -6.43 -8.93 -15.35
CA GLN A 79 -5.37 -8.34 -14.53
C GLN A 79 -4.03 -8.38 -15.28
N ASP A 80 -3.48 -7.21 -15.57
CA ASP A 80 -2.13 -7.05 -16.13
C ASP A 80 -1.13 -6.97 -14.96
N VAL A 81 -0.48 -8.09 -14.66
CA VAL A 81 0.61 -8.15 -13.67
C VAL A 81 1.91 -8.23 -14.46
N ARG A 82 2.89 -7.41 -14.08
CA ARG A 82 4.14 -7.25 -14.82
C ARG A 82 5.36 -7.51 -13.96
N HIS A 83 6.40 -8.02 -14.60
CA HIS A 83 7.76 -8.14 -14.09
C HIS A 83 8.58 -6.98 -14.65
N PHE A 84 9.28 -6.30 -13.75
CA PHE A 84 10.19 -5.21 -14.10
C PHE A 84 11.59 -5.55 -13.65
N GLU A 85 12.57 -5.27 -14.50
CA GLU A 85 13.99 -5.27 -14.13
C GLU A 85 14.51 -3.85 -14.22
N LEU A 86 15.16 -3.42 -13.14
CA LEU A 86 15.71 -2.07 -13.00
C LEU A 86 17.23 -2.15 -13.04
N ALA A 87 17.85 -1.28 -13.84
CA ALA A 87 19.29 -1.13 -13.90
C ALA A 87 19.72 0.18 -13.29
N PHE A 88 20.75 0.10 -12.46
CA PHE A 88 21.36 1.23 -11.82
C PHE A 88 22.74 1.49 -12.43
N ALA A 89 23.16 2.75 -12.43
CA ALA A 89 24.52 3.11 -12.84
C ALA A 89 25.56 2.63 -11.83
N ASP A 90 25.21 2.71 -10.55
CA ASP A 90 26.01 2.25 -9.42
C ASP A 90 25.55 0.86 -8.96
N ASP A 91 26.44 0.12 -8.30
CA ASP A 91 26.12 -1.17 -7.69
C ASP A 91 25.36 -0.97 -6.36
N ILE A 92 24.05 -1.19 -6.40
CA ILE A 92 23.17 -0.96 -5.26
C ILE A 92 23.06 -2.24 -4.44
N GLN A 93 23.47 -2.17 -3.17
CA GLN A 93 23.41 -3.30 -2.25
C GLN A 93 21.99 -3.45 -1.67
N TYR A 94 21.40 -4.62 -1.84
CA TYR A 94 20.12 -5.00 -1.22
C TYR A 94 20.13 -6.47 -0.81
N LYS A 95 19.20 -6.85 0.07
CA LYS A 95 19.00 -8.23 0.50
C LYS A 95 17.62 -8.74 0.07
N PRO A 96 17.43 -10.06 -0.08
CA PRO A 96 16.12 -10.64 -0.29
C PRO A 96 15.12 -10.18 0.77
N GLY A 97 14.00 -9.62 0.32
CA GLY A 97 12.97 -9.06 1.19
C GLY A 97 13.03 -7.55 1.40
N ASP A 98 14.12 -6.88 0.99
CA ASP A 98 14.15 -5.42 0.94
C ASP A 98 13.12 -4.88 -0.06
N VAL A 99 12.61 -3.67 0.22
CA VAL A 99 11.55 -3.04 -0.55
C VAL A 99 12.10 -1.91 -1.40
N ALA A 100 11.93 -2.03 -2.72
CA ALA A 100 12.16 -0.94 -3.65
C ALA A 100 11.01 0.09 -3.57
N VAL A 101 11.31 1.31 -3.13
CA VAL A 101 10.38 2.44 -3.07
C VAL A 101 10.54 3.28 -4.32
N ILE A 102 9.46 3.44 -5.07
CA ILE A 102 9.48 3.94 -6.44
C ILE A 102 8.81 5.32 -6.52
N HIS A 103 9.48 6.45 -6.74
CA HIS A 103 8.75 7.74 -6.86
C HIS A 103 8.07 7.90 -8.25
N PRO A 104 6.75 8.20 -8.35
CA PRO A 104 6.08 8.50 -9.62
C PRO A 104 6.41 9.89 -10.11
N GLU A 105 6.05 10.09 -11.37
CA GLU A 105 5.65 11.40 -11.86
C GLU A 105 4.28 11.27 -12.53
N ALA A 106 3.37 12.20 -12.25
CA ALA A 106 2.14 12.33 -13.01
C ALA A 106 2.46 12.79 -14.44
N SER A 107 1.66 12.32 -15.41
CA SER A 107 1.81 12.72 -16.81
C SER A 107 1.66 14.24 -16.97
N ASP A 108 2.59 14.88 -17.70
CA ASP A 108 2.54 16.31 -18.02
C ASP A 108 1.18 16.73 -18.61
N LEU A 109 0.61 15.87 -19.48
CA LEU A 109 -0.69 16.13 -20.11
C LEU A 109 -1.83 16.14 -19.08
N ASP A 110 -1.78 15.24 -18.10
CA ASP A 110 -2.81 15.16 -17.05
C ASP A 110 -2.67 16.32 -16.06
N VAL A 111 -1.44 16.66 -15.67
CA VAL A 111 -1.15 17.80 -14.81
C VAL A 111 -1.61 19.09 -15.48
N GLU A 112 -1.29 19.32 -16.76
CA GLU A 112 -1.74 20.50 -17.50
C GLU A 112 -3.27 20.56 -17.59
N SER A 113 -3.91 19.46 -17.97
CA SER A 113 -5.37 19.39 -18.06
C SER A 113 -6.05 19.69 -16.70
N PHE A 114 -5.45 19.20 -15.61
CA PHE A 114 -5.92 19.44 -14.25
C PHE A 114 -5.73 20.91 -13.83
N LEU A 115 -4.56 21.49 -14.09
CA LEU A 115 -4.28 22.90 -13.79
C LEU A 115 -5.18 23.86 -14.57
N ILE A 116 -5.53 23.53 -15.83
CA ILE A 116 -6.51 24.27 -16.62
C ILE A 116 -7.89 24.19 -15.96
N ALA A 117 -8.34 23.00 -15.57
CA ALA A 117 -9.63 22.81 -14.92
C ALA A 117 -9.74 23.58 -13.59
N MET A 118 -8.64 23.69 -12.86
CA MET A 118 -8.54 24.47 -11.61
C MET A 118 -8.40 25.98 -11.83
N GLY A 119 -8.25 26.45 -13.08
CA GLY A 119 -7.98 27.86 -13.38
C GLY A 119 -6.59 28.34 -12.95
N TRP A 120 -5.64 27.42 -12.71
CA TRP A 120 -4.30 27.72 -12.22
C TRP A 120 -3.23 27.75 -13.31
N ALA A 121 -3.54 27.27 -14.52
CA ALA A 121 -2.58 27.11 -15.63
C ALA A 121 -1.68 28.33 -15.87
N ASN A 122 -2.25 29.55 -15.89
CA ASN A 122 -1.48 30.78 -16.12
C ASN A 122 -0.46 31.12 -15.03
N SER A 123 -0.66 30.59 -13.82
CA SER A 123 0.18 30.81 -12.64
C SER A 123 0.89 29.53 -12.19
N ALA A 124 0.80 28.45 -12.97
CA ALA A 124 1.24 27.13 -12.56
C ALA A 124 2.76 27.02 -12.43
N ASP A 125 3.47 27.89 -13.15
CA ASP A 125 4.93 27.95 -13.25
C ASP A 125 5.52 29.13 -12.45
N GLU A 126 4.69 29.86 -11.70
CA GLU A 126 5.17 30.81 -10.69
C GLU A 126 5.82 30.05 -9.52
N ILE A 127 6.89 30.61 -8.96
CA ILE A 127 7.62 30.00 -7.85
C ILE A 127 7.01 30.46 -6.53
N TYR A 128 6.65 29.49 -5.69
CA TYR A 128 6.12 29.72 -4.36
C TYR A 128 7.11 29.25 -3.29
N ARG A 129 7.38 30.11 -2.31
CA ARG A 129 7.91 29.70 -1.00
C ARG A 129 6.84 28.92 -0.26
N ILE A 130 7.18 27.74 0.25
CA ILE A 130 6.29 26.90 1.05
C ILE A 130 6.73 26.96 2.52
N ASP A 131 5.99 27.70 3.35
CA ASP A 131 6.26 27.75 4.80
C ASP A 131 5.27 26.87 5.56
N HIS A 132 5.77 25.81 6.21
CA HIS A 132 4.97 24.87 6.98
C HIS A 132 4.49 25.47 8.31
N LYS A 133 3.18 25.72 8.42
CA LYS A 133 2.54 26.36 9.60
C LYS A 133 2.04 25.33 10.61
N ALA A 134 1.41 24.24 10.15
CA ALA A 134 0.84 23.21 11.00
C ALA A 134 1.83 22.07 11.28
N LYS A 135 2.83 22.31 12.13
CA LYS A 135 3.94 21.37 12.39
C LYS A 135 3.53 19.99 12.93
N ASP A 136 2.30 19.87 13.42
CA ASP A 136 1.66 18.64 13.88
C ASP A 136 1.15 17.75 12.72
N GLN A 137 1.08 18.29 11.50
CA GLN A 137 0.66 17.59 10.30
C GLN A 137 1.85 17.40 9.37
N SER A 138 1.92 16.26 8.67
CA SER A 138 3.04 16.01 7.74
C SER A 138 2.78 16.59 6.36
N LEU A 139 3.87 16.97 5.69
CA LEU A 139 3.91 17.30 4.26
C LEU A 139 4.48 16.11 3.48
N PRO A 140 4.35 16.08 2.13
CA PRO A 140 4.99 15.07 1.31
C PRO A 140 6.50 15.00 1.55
N ASP A 141 7.05 13.78 1.50
CA ASP A 141 8.49 13.58 1.58
C ASP A 141 9.20 14.28 0.41
N HIS A 142 10.42 14.76 0.66
CA HIS A 142 11.27 15.46 -0.32
C HIS A 142 10.62 16.68 -0.99
N LEU A 143 9.57 17.26 -0.39
CA LEU A 143 8.98 18.51 -0.85
C LEU A 143 10.02 19.64 -0.74
N PRO A 144 10.37 20.32 -1.84
CA PRO A 144 11.27 21.46 -1.78
C PRO A 144 10.63 22.64 -1.02
N ALA A 145 11.48 23.48 -0.41
CA ALA A 145 11.03 24.71 0.23
C ALA A 145 10.47 25.74 -0.77
N MET A 146 10.82 25.58 -2.05
CA MET A 146 10.35 26.41 -3.16
C MET A 146 9.92 25.49 -4.31
N ALA A 147 8.70 25.68 -4.81
CA ALA A 147 8.21 24.94 -5.96
C ALA A 147 7.12 25.70 -6.70
N THR A 148 6.93 25.31 -7.96
CA THR A 148 5.75 25.71 -8.73
C THR A 148 4.58 24.77 -8.46
N LEU A 149 3.35 25.21 -8.72
CA LEU A 149 2.17 24.33 -8.62
C LEU A 149 2.29 23.12 -9.54
N ARG A 150 2.85 23.31 -10.74
CA ARG A 150 3.13 22.22 -11.68
C ARG A 150 4.03 21.16 -11.06
N GLN A 151 5.13 21.56 -10.43
CA GLN A 151 6.05 20.62 -9.76
C GLN A 151 5.36 19.88 -8.60
N ILE A 152 4.56 20.60 -7.80
CA ILE A 152 3.80 20.01 -6.68
C ILE A 152 2.86 18.90 -7.17
N PHE A 153 2.05 19.14 -8.21
CA PHE A 153 1.12 18.15 -8.75
C PHE A 153 1.78 17.09 -9.63
N THR A 154 2.98 17.35 -10.14
CA THR A 154 3.74 16.35 -10.90
C THR A 154 4.34 15.28 -9.99
N ARG A 155 4.80 15.65 -8.78
CA ARG A 155 5.63 14.75 -7.94
C ARG A 155 5.13 14.50 -6.52
N HIS A 156 4.31 15.40 -5.96
CA HIS A 156 4.06 15.41 -4.51
C HIS A 156 2.59 15.19 -4.14
N LEU A 157 1.63 15.58 -4.99
CA LEU A 157 0.20 15.45 -4.71
C LEU A 157 -0.52 14.60 -5.77
N ASP A 158 -1.41 13.71 -5.33
CA ASP A 158 -2.18 12.81 -6.20
C ASP A 158 -3.61 13.31 -6.40
N PHE A 159 -3.85 13.96 -7.54
CA PHE A 159 -5.17 14.43 -7.97
C PHE A 159 -6.03 13.34 -8.66
N ASN A 160 -5.48 12.13 -8.87
CA ASN A 160 -6.19 10.96 -9.39
C ASN A 160 -6.62 9.99 -8.28
N ALA A 161 -6.27 10.27 -7.02
CA ALA A 161 -6.72 9.49 -5.88
C ALA A 161 -8.24 9.52 -5.73
N VAL A 162 -8.80 8.45 -5.16
CA VAL A 162 -10.20 8.43 -4.72
C VAL A 162 -10.33 9.31 -3.47
N PRO A 163 -11.15 10.38 -3.49
CA PRO A 163 -11.25 11.32 -2.38
C PRO A 163 -11.82 10.66 -1.13
N ARG A 164 -11.23 10.97 0.02
CA ARG A 164 -11.74 10.55 1.34
C ARG A 164 -12.91 11.45 1.75
N ARG A 165 -13.71 11.04 2.73
CA ARG A 165 -14.80 11.89 3.27
C ARG A 165 -14.31 13.29 3.70
N SER A 166 -13.09 13.39 4.26
CA SER A 166 -12.47 14.67 4.65
C SER A 166 -12.24 15.63 3.48
N PHE A 167 -12.04 15.11 2.27
CA PHE A 167 -11.95 15.94 1.05
C PHE A 167 -13.25 16.70 0.83
N PHE A 168 -14.40 16.01 0.88
CA PHE A 168 -15.72 16.63 0.70
C PHE A 168 -16.05 17.63 1.82
N GLN A 169 -15.65 17.32 3.06
CA GLN A 169 -15.79 18.23 4.21
C GLN A 169 -15.08 19.56 4.00
N LEU A 170 -13.91 19.55 3.37
CA LEU A 170 -13.18 20.77 3.06
C LEU A 170 -13.70 21.44 1.78
N LEU A 171 -14.00 20.65 0.74
CA LEU A 171 -14.45 21.13 -0.57
C LEU A 171 -15.70 22.01 -0.49
N ARG A 172 -16.67 21.67 0.37
CA ARG A 172 -17.91 22.46 0.53
C ARG A 172 -17.67 23.92 0.93
N HIS A 173 -16.56 24.20 1.60
CA HIS A 173 -16.22 25.55 2.04
C HIS A 173 -15.66 26.40 0.90
N PHE A 174 -15.19 25.75 -0.16
CA PHE A 174 -14.64 26.37 -1.36
C PHE A 174 -15.64 26.34 -2.53
N THR A 175 -16.88 25.89 -2.29
CA THR A 175 -17.91 25.74 -3.31
C THR A 175 -18.98 26.81 -3.12
N PRO A 176 -18.96 27.89 -3.94
CA PRO A 176 -19.86 29.03 -3.80
C PRO A 176 -21.27 28.78 -4.33
N ASP A 177 -21.46 27.88 -5.31
CA ASP A 177 -22.79 27.55 -5.81
C ASP A 177 -23.61 26.82 -4.74
N GLU A 178 -24.84 27.28 -4.51
CA GLU A 178 -25.69 26.79 -3.43
C GLU A 178 -26.13 25.34 -3.65
N LEU A 179 -26.44 24.94 -4.89
CA LEU A 179 -26.91 23.58 -5.20
C LEU A 179 -25.76 22.58 -5.10
N GLU A 180 -24.59 22.93 -5.63
CA GLU A 180 -23.38 22.13 -5.48
C GLU A 180 -23.00 21.95 -4.00
N LYS A 181 -23.09 23.02 -3.21
CA LYS A 181 -22.81 22.98 -1.78
C LYS A 181 -23.83 22.14 -1.00
N GLU A 182 -25.11 22.29 -1.26
CA GLU A 182 -26.17 21.44 -0.68
C GLU A 182 -25.91 19.97 -0.96
N LYS A 183 -25.46 19.63 -2.18
CA LYS A 183 -25.12 18.25 -2.53
C LYS A 183 -23.92 17.72 -1.75
N LEU A 184 -22.89 18.55 -1.55
CA LEU A 184 -21.76 18.20 -0.71
C LEU A 184 -22.17 18.01 0.76
N ASP A 185 -23.05 18.86 1.28
CA ASP A 185 -23.60 18.73 2.63
C ASP A 185 -24.46 17.47 2.78
N GLU A 186 -25.23 17.07 1.76
CA GLU A 186 -25.96 15.80 1.71
C GLU A 186 -25.01 14.61 1.79
N PHE A 187 -23.95 14.56 0.98
CA PHE A 187 -22.94 13.50 1.07
C PHE A 187 -22.30 13.39 2.45
N LEU A 188 -22.23 14.50 3.19
CA LEU A 188 -21.65 14.60 4.52
C LEU A 188 -22.67 14.37 5.65
N SER A 189 -23.94 14.21 5.34
CA SER A 189 -24.93 13.81 6.34
C SER A 189 -24.80 12.31 6.68
N PRO A 190 -25.39 11.86 7.80
CA PRO A 190 -25.54 10.43 8.08
C PRO A 190 -26.37 9.70 7.01
N GLU A 191 -27.41 10.34 6.49
CA GLU A 191 -28.34 9.77 5.51
C GLU A 191 -27.71 9.64 4.12
N GLY A 192 -26.81 10.56 3.74
CA GLY A 192 -26.11 10.54 2.45
C GLY A 192 -24.82 9.72 2.43
N ALA A 193 -24.50 8.99 3.50
CA ALA A 193 -23.28 8.17 3.57
C ALA A 193 -23.25 7.05 2.51
N ASP A 194 -24.38 6.40 2.27
CA ASP A 194 -24.54 5.37 1.24
C ASP A 194 -24.46 5.97 -0.15
N GLU A 195 -25.03 7.16 -0.34
CA GLU A 195 -24.97 7.87 -1.61
C GLU A 195 -23.53 8.30 -1.95
N LEU A 196 -22.79 8.84 -0.98
CA LEU A 196 -21.37 9.14 -1.15
C LEU A 196 -20.56 7.87 -1.48
N TYR A 197 -20.92 6.73 -0.87
CA TYR A 197 -20.28 5.46 -1.20
C TYR A 197 -20.55 5.04 -2.64
N ASP A 198 -21.78 5.14 -3.12
CA ASP A 198 -22.15 4.79 -4.49
C ASP A 198 -21.58 5.75 -5.52
N TYR A 199 -21.58 7.05 -5.20
CA TYR A 199 -21.01 8.10 -6.02
C TYR A 199 -19.47 7.98 -6.09
N CYS A 200 -18.78 7.79 -4.98
CA CYS A 200 -17.32 7.87 -4.95
C CYS A 200 -16.65 6.49 -4.88
N PHE A 201 -16.87 5.77 -3.78
CA PHE A 201 -16.06 4.62 -3.42
C PHE A 201 -16.35 3.37 -4.26
N ARG A 202 -17.62 3.12 -4.61
CA ARG A 202 -18.04 1.96 -5.40
C ARG A 202 -17.47 1.98 -6.81
N VAL A 203 -17.52 3.13 -7.47
CA VAL A 203 -17.02 3.33 -8.84
C VAL A 203 -15.56 3.78 -8.90
N ARG A 204 -14.95 4.05 -7.73
CA ARG A 204 -13.59 4.60 -7.58
C ARG A 204 -13.39 5.92 -8.32
N ARG A 205 -14.39 6.82 -8.23
CA ARG A 205 -14.32 8.15 -8.81
C ARG A 205 -13.13 8.92 -8.22
N THR A 206 -12.39 9.60 -9.07
CA THR A 206 -11.16 10.31 -8.74
C THR A 206 -11.44 11.76 -8.33
N ILE A 207 -10.50 12.39 -7.60
CA ILE A 207 -10.60 13.82 -7.23
C ILE A 207 -10.82 14.70 -8.46
N ARG A 208 -10.06 14.48 -9.55
CA ARG A 208 -10.23 15.21 -10.82
C ARG A 208 -11.65 15.10 -11.39
N GLU A 209 -12.24 13.91 -11.39
CA GLU A 209 -13.62 13.72 -11.86
C GLU A 209 -14.62 14.47 -10.98
N VAL A 210 -14.45 14.40 -9.66
CA VAL A 210 -15.29 15.18 -8.73
C VAL A 210 -15.19 16.67 -9.03
N LEU A 211 -13.99 17.22 -9.16
CA LEU A 211 -13.79 18.65 -9.45
C LEU A 211 -14.31 19.07 -10.85
N THR A 212 -14.50 18.12 -11.77
CA THR A 212 -15.13 18.38 -13.08
C THR A 212 -16.66 18.46 -12.98
N GLU A 213 -17.24 17.79 -11.99
CA GLU A 213 -18.69 17.80 -11.68
C GLU A 213 -19.05 19.03 -10.81
N PHE A 214 -18.21 19.40 -9.83
CA PHE A 214 -18.37 20.58 -8.96
C PHE A 214 -17.59 21.79 -9.52
N ARG A 215 -18.17 22.46 -10.52
CA ARG A 215 -17.44 23.44 -11.34
C ARG A 215 -17.33 24.81 -10.70
N SER A 216 -18.18 25.11 -9.72
CA SER A 216 -18.13 26.39 -9.03
C SER A 216 -16.98 26.47 -8.04
N THR A 217 -16.41 25.33 -7.64
CA THR A 217 -15.40 25.25 -6.58
C THR A 217 -14.15 26.08 -6.89
N GLN A 218 -13.77 26.95 -5.96
CA GLN A 218 -12.57 27.79 -6.00
C GLN A 218 -11.67 27.46 -4.80
N ILE A 219 -10.76 26.51 -5.00
CA ILE A 219 -9.83 26.07 -3.96
C ILE A 219 -8.70 27.12 -3.83
N PRO A 220 -8.42 27.67 -2.64
CA PRO A 220 -7.23 28.49 -2.43
C PRO A 220 -5.97 27.63 -2.49
N LYS A 221 -4.89 28.16 -3.08
CA LYS A 221 -3.65 27.41 -3.35
C LYS A 221 -2.98 26.90 -2.07
N GLU A 222 -3.18 27.58 -0.94
CA GLU A 222 -2.63 27.19 0.36
C GLU A 222 -3.20 25.86 0.88
N TYR A 223 -4.40 25.47 0.43
CA TYR A 223 -5.10 24.25 0.86
C TYR A 223 -4.77 23.02 0.02
N VAL A 224 -3.85 23.10 -0.96
CA VAL A 224 -3.52 21.95 -1.81
C VAL A 224 -2.97 20.77 -0.99
N PHE A 225 -2.20 21.02 0.06
CA PHE A 225 -1.67 19.97 0.94
C PHE A 225 -2.70 19.44 1.96
N ASP A 226 -3.83 20.12 2.12
CA ASP A 226 -4.95 19.72 2.98
C ASP A 226 -5.95 18.87 2.21
N LEU A 227 -6.15 19.19 0.92
CA LEU A 227 -7.18 18.59 0.08
C LEU A 227 -6.68 17.37 -0.69
N PHE A 228 -5.48 17.45 -1.29
CA PHE A 228 -4.95 16.39 -2.13
C PHE A 228 -4.04 15.46 -1.32
N PRO A 229 -4.21 14.12 -1.41
CA PRO A 229 -3.34 13.19 -0.73
C PRO A 229 -1.93 13.22 -1.33
N HIS A 230 -0.94 12.82 -0.52
CA HIS A 230 0.44 12.70 -0.99
C HIS A 230 0.53 11.67 -2.11
N MET A 231 1.31 11.99 -3.13
CA MET A 231 1.61 11.10 -4.24
C MET A 231 2.30 9.85 -3.71
N ARG A 232 1.67 8.69 -3.96
CA ARG A 232 2.22 7.41 -3.49
C ARG A 232 3.22 6.88 -4.52
N PRO A 233 4.37 6.38 -4.06
CA PRO A 233 5.36 5.68 -4.88
C PRO A 233 4.81 4.68 -5.95
N ARG A 234 4.96 4.95 -7.28
CA ARG A 234 4.58 4.16 -8.52
C ARG A 234 5.19 4.71 -9.85
N ASP A 235 5.88 3.92 -10.69
CA ASP A 235 6.45 4.13 -12.06
C ASP A 235 6.44 5.56 -12.68
N SER A 236 7.53 6.29 -13.04
CA SER A 236 8.92 6.04 -13.50
C SER A 236 9.97 6.78 -12.64
N ILE A 237 11.19 6.24 -12.43
CA ILE A 237 11.59 6.05 -11.03
C ILE A 237 13.02 6.46 -10.62
N ARG A 238 13.08 7.30 -9.59
CA ARG A 238 14.13 7.23 -8.56
C ARG A 238 13.75 6.20 -7.52
N VAL A 239 14.59 5.17 -7.35
CA VAL A 239 14.33 4.03 -6.46
C VAL A 239 15.10 4.24 -5.18
N GLY A 240 14.37 4.31 -4.06
CA GLY A 240 14.94 4.18 -2.73
C GLY A 240 14.90 2.73 -2.30
N LEU A 241 15.93 2.26 -1.59
CA LEU A 241 15.87 0.96 -0.93
C LEU A 241 15.51 1.13 0.54
N ARG A 242 14.47 0.43 0.96
CA ARG A 242 14.10 0.33 2.37
C ARG A 242 14.36 -1.09 2.84
N ALA A 243 15.02 -1.20 4.00
CA ALA A 243 15.20 -2.48 4.67
C ALA A 243 13.85 -3.18 4.90
N GLY A 244 13.76 -4.42 4.42
CA GLY A 244 12.60 -5.28 4.59
C GLY A 244 12.44 -5.83 6.00
N LEU A 245 11.31 -6.52 6.24
CA LEU A 245 11.10 -7.26 7.49
C LEU A 245 11.62 -8.69 7.40
N ILE A 246 11.77 -9.23 6.20
CA ILE A 246 12.23 -10.60 5.98
C ILE A 246 13.70 -10.71 6.32
N THR A 247 14.00 -11.66 7.20
CA THR A 247 15.36 -12.09 7.51
C THR A 247 15.46 -13.59 7.26
N LEU A 248 16.64 -14.05 6.87
CA LEU A 248 16.89 -15.45 6.53
C LEU A 248 17.65 -16.18 7.65
N PRO A 249 17.44 -17.50 7.81
CA PRO A 249 18.27 -18.31 8.70
C PRO A 249 19.72 -18.25 8.23
N THR A 250 20.66 -18.17 9.17
CA THR A 250 22.10 -18.18 8.87
C THR A 250 22.57 -19.54 8.32
N ASP A 251 21.94 -20.64 8.74
CA ASP A 251 22.21 -21.97 8.20
C ASP A 251 21.28 -22.26 7.01
N ILE A 252 21.88 -22.45 5.84
CA ILE A 252 21.18 -22.77 4.59
C ILE A 252 20.39 -24.09 4.66
N ASN A 253 20.72 -24.98 5.59
CA ASN A 253 20.03 -26.26 5.79
C ASN A 253 18.78 -26.13 6.65
N THR A 254 18.61 -25.00 7.35
CA THR A 254 17.37 -24.70 8.06
C THR A 254 16.23 -24.62 7.04
N PRO A 255 15.17 -25.43 7.16
CA PRO A 255 14.09 -25.43 6.18
C PRO A 255 13.26 -24.16 6.24
N ILE A 256 12.85 -23.67 5.07
CA ILE A 256 11.94 -22.54 4.97
C ILE A 256 10.63 -22.95 4.29
N ILE A 257 9.52 -22.42 4.79
CA ILE A 257 8.19 -22.52 4.18
C ILE A 257 7.78 -21.10 3.79
N CYS A 258 7.69 -20.86 2.50
CA CYS A 258 7.23 -19.62 1.90
C CYS A 258 5.76 -19.76 1.50
N VAL A 259 4.90 -18.84 1.90
CA VAL A 259 3.50 -18.77 1.51
C VAL A 259 3.24 -17.41 0.87
N GLY A 260 2.96 -17.40 -0.44
CA GLY A 260 2.86 -16.17 -1.21
C GLY A 260 1.85 -16.26 -2.36
N PRO A 261 0.54 -16.15 -2.12
CA PRO A 261 -0.45 -16.13 -3.18
C PRO A 261 -0.45 -14.82 -3.98
N GLY A 262 -0.66 -14.92 -5.30
CA GLY A 262 -0.67 -13.79 -6.22
C GLY A 262 0.65 -13.02 -6.18
N THR A 263 0.59 -11.68 -6.06
CA THR A 263 1.77 -10.82 -5.96
C THR A 263 2.55 -11.00 -4.66
N GLY A 264 2.00 -11.71 -3.66
CA GLY A 264 2.73 -12.16 -2.47
C GLY A 264 3.94 -13.04 -2.77
N VAL A 265 4.05 -13.57 -3.99
CA VAL A 265 5.20 -14.37 -4.42
C VAL A 265 6.46 -13.52 -4.64
N ALA A 266 6.36 -12.21 -4.79
CA ALA A 266 7.50 -11.35 -5.14
C ALA A 266 8.67 -11.45 -4.13
N PRO A 267 8.48 -11.21 -2.82
CA PRO A 267 9.57 -11.41 -1.86
C PRO A 267 9.96 -12.88 -1.72
N MET A 268 9.02 -13.82 -1.89
CA MET A 268 9.30 -15.26 -1.78
C MET A 268 10.23 -15.74 -2.89
N ARG A 269 10.05 -15.22 -4.11
CA ARG A 269 10.93 -15.49 -5.26
C ARG A 269 12.37 -15.10 -4.94
N ALA A 270 12.59 -13.88 -4.45
CA ALA A 270 13.92 -13.40 -4.08
C ALA A 270 14.57 -14.27 -2.99
N VAL A 271 13.82 -14.65 -1.96
CA VAL A 271 14.29 -15.54 -0.88
C VAL A 271 14.69 -16.92 -1.40
N ILE A 272 13.88 -17.50 -2.27
CA ILE A 272 14.11 -18.84 -2.82
C ILE A 272 15.31 -18.82 -3.77
N GLU A 273 15.39 -17.84 -4.68
CA GLU A 273 16.51 -17.69 -5.62
C GLU A 273 17.85 -17.55 -4.88
N ASP A 274 17.93 -16.64 -3.91
CA ASP A 274 19.14 -16.43 -3.09
C ASP A 274 19.59 -17.72 -2.38
N ARG A 275 18.64 -18.45 -1.79
CA ARG A 275 18.95 -19.70 -1.08
C ARG A 275 19.37 -20.83 -2.01
N ILE A 276 18.76 -20.93 -3.19
CA ILE A 276 19.14 -21.92 -4.20
C ILE A 276 20.54 -21.60 -4.74
N GLU A 277 20.87 -20.33 -4.97
CA GLU A 277 22.20 -19.89 -5.38
C GLU A 277 23.27 -20.22 -4.32
N GLN A 278 22.92 -20.10 -3.03
CA GLN A 278 23.76 -20.55 -1.92
C GLN A 278 23.81 -22.07 -1.74
N GLY A 279 23.10 -22.85 -2.57
CA GLY A 279 23.12 -24.32 -2.59
C GLY A 279 22.11 -24.99 -1.65
N SER A 280 21.15 -24.25 -1.08
CA SER A 280 20.08 -24.84 -0.28
C SER A 280 19.07 -25.60 -1.13
N LYS A 281 18.66 -26.77 -0.64
CA LYS A 281 17.55 -27.58 -1.18
C LYS A 281 16.34 -27.65 -0.25
N ARG A 282 16.35 -26.85 0.82
CA ARG A 282 15.40 -26.93 1.93
C ARG A 282 14.38 -25.81 1.83
N ASN A 283 13.80 -25.67 0.64
CA ASN A 283 12.88 -24.58 0.30
C ASN A 283 11.52 -25.17 -0.08
N THR A 284 10.44 -24.65 0.49
CA THR A 284 9.08 -25.02 0.15
C THR A 284 8.28 -23.76 -0.18
N LEU A 285 7.58 -23.74 -1.31
CA LEU A 285 6.70 -22.64 -1.72
C LEU A 285 5.26 -23.14 -1.86
N TYR A 286 4.37 -22.53 -1.08
CA TYR A 286 2.92 -22.59 -1.26
C TYR A 286 2.46 -21.34 -2.01
N PHE A 287 2.18 -21.50 -3.30
CA PHE A 287 1.68 -20.45 -4.17
C PHE A 287 0.18 -20.62 -4.40
N GLY A 288 -0.54 -19.50 -4.54
CA GLY A 288 -1.98 -19.51 -4.82
C GLY A 288 -2.35 -18.53 -5.93
N CYS A 289 -3.21 -18.97 -6.84
CA CYS A 289 -3.72 -18.14 -7.95
C CYS A 289 -5.19 -18.48 -8.26
N ARG A 290 -5.78 -17.81 -9.26
CA ARG A 290 -7.15 -18.11 -9.70
C ARG A 290 -7.14 -19.30 -10.64
N HIS A 291 -6.34 -19.23 -11.71
CA HIS A 291 -6.25 -20.26 -12.74
C HIS A 291 -4.79 -20.51 -13.11
N ALA A 292 -4.41 -21.79 -13.18
CA ALA A 292 -3.05 -22.20 -13.56
C ALA A 292 -2.61 -21.59 -14.91
N ALA A 293 -3.54 -21.55 -15.87
CA ALA A 293 -3.27 -21.06 -17.21
C ALA A 293 -3.28 -19.53 -17.36
N LYS A 294 -3.69 -18.76 -16.33
CA LYS A 294 -3.92 -17.31 -16.46
C LYS A 294 -3.03 -16.46 -15.56
N ASP A 295 -2.91 -16.83 -14.29
CA ASP A 295 -2.25 -16.00 -13.27
C ASP A 295 -1.31 -16.79 -12.35
N GLN A 296 -0.77 -17.91 -12.85
CA GLN A 296 0.29 -18.65 -12.17
C GLN A 296 1.66 -18.02 -12.43
N HIS A 297 1.95 -16.94 -11.70
CA HIS A 297 3.18 -16.15 -11.82
C HIS A 297 4.44 -17.02 -11.66
N TYR A 298 5.42 -16.82 -12.56
CA TYR A 298 6.71 -17.51 -12.58
C TYR A 298 6.62 -19.06 -12.58
N SER A 299 5.53 -19.63 -13.09
CA SER A 299 5.30 -21.08 -13.02
C SER A 299 6.38 -21.93 -13.69
N ALA A 300 6.97 -21.45 -14.79
CA ALA A 300 8.04 -22.17 -15.49
C ALA A 300 9.32 -22.27 -14.63
N GLU A 301 9.72 -21.16 -14.03
CA GLU A 301 10.88 -21.06 -13.13
C GLU A 301 10.73 -21.99 -11.91
N PHE A 302 9.59 -21.90 -11.20
CA PHE A 302 9.39 -22.74 -10.01
C PHE A 302 9.26 -24.24 -10.34
N LYS A 303 8.72 -24.59 -11.50
CA LYS A 303 8.69 -25.99 -11.96
C LYS A 303 10.10 -26.50 -12.26
N GLU A 304 10.94 -25.69 -12.90
CA GLU A 304 12.34 -26.06 -13.16
C GLU A 304 13.11 -26.30 -11.85
N HIS A 305 12.95 -25.43 -10.85
CA HIS A 305 13.54 -25.65 -9.52
C HIS A 305 13.00 -26.91 -8.82
N ALA A 306 11.71 -27.22 -9.00
CA ALA A 306 11.11 -28.43 -8.46
C ALA A 306 11.65 -29.71 -9.14
N GLU A 307 11.87 -29.68 -10.45
CA GLU A 307 12.48 -30.78 -11.21
C GLU A 307 13.93 -31.05 -10.74
N LYS A 308 14.68 -30.00 -10.41
CA LYS A 308 16.04 -30.09 -9.83
C LYS A 308 16.07 -30.49 -8.35
N GLN A 309 14.90 -30.60 -7.72
CA GLN A 309 14.72 -30.86 -6.28
C GLN A 309 15.31 -29.77 -5.37
N ASP A 310 15.41 -28.54 -5.88
CA ASP A 310 15.86 -27.37 -5.10
C ASP A 310 14.68 -26.67 -4.40
N LEU A 311 13.45 -26.93 -4.86
CA LEU A 311 12.20 -26.36 -4.35
C LEU A 311 11.07 -27.39 -4.29
N VAL A 312 10.36 -27.47 -3.16
CA VAL A 312 9.05 -28.12 -3.10
C VAL A 312 7.98 -27.09 -3.49
N TYR A 313 7.40 -27.23 -4.68
CA TYR A 313 6.43 -26.27 -5.23
C TYR A 313 4.99 -26.79 -5.14
N ARG A 314 4.15 -26.16 -4.31
CA ARG A 314 2.74 -26.49 -4.08
C ARG A 314 1.85 -25.34 -4.57
N VAL A 315 0.84 -25.65 -5.39
CA VAL A 315 0.03 -24.63 -6.08
C VAL A 315 -1.46 -24.84 -5.80
N ALA A 316 -2.11 -23.79 -5.29
CA ALA A 316 -3.55 -23.75 -5.09
C ALA A 316 -4.24 -22.91 -6.18
N CYS A 317 -5.01 -23.56 -7.05
CA CYS A 317 -5.83 -22.89 -8.05
C CYS A 317 -7.27 -22.74 -7.55
N SER A 318 -7.64 -21.53 -7.13
CA SER A 318 -8.94 -21.28 -6.48
C SER A 318 -10.15 -21.35 -7.42
N ARG A 319 -9.96 -21.34 -8.74
CA ARG A 319 -11.04 -21.30 -9.74
C ARG A 319 -10.94 -22.35 -10.86
N ASP A 320 -9.99 -23.29 -10.78
CA ASP A 320 -9.87 -24.37 -11.77
C ASP A 320 -10.75 -25.58 -11.44
N GLY A 321 -11.30 -25.65 -10.22
CA GLY A 321 -12.26 -26.70 -9.83
C GLY A 321 -13.63 -26.54 -10.50
N PRO A 322 -14.42 -27.62 -10.60
CA PRO A 322 -15.79 -27.55 -11.14
C PRO A 322 -16.66 -26.54 -10.38
N GLU A 323 -17.61 -25.92 -11.09
CA GLU A 323 -18.54 -24.97 -10.47
C GLU A 323 -19.35 -25.64 -9.34
N GLY A 324 -19.47 -24.96 -8.20
CA GLY A 324 -20.12 -25.49 -7.00
C GLY A 324 -19.22 -26.34 -6.08
N VAL A 325 -17.99 -26.66 -6.48
CA VAL A 325 -17.00 -27.33 -5.61
C VAL A 325 -16.28 -26.31 -4.73
N LYS A 326 -15.90 -26.72 -3.51
CA LYS A 326 -15.09 -25.90 -2.59
C LYS A 326 -13.81 -25.44 -3.30
N ARG A 327 -13.55 -24.14 -3.27
CA ARG A 327 -12.30 -23.56 -3.80
C ARG A 327 -11.12 -23.98 -2.95
N THR A 328 -10.01 -24.31 -3.62
CA THR A 328 -8.74 -24.64 -2.97
C THR A 328 -7.89 -23.39 -2.78
N TYR A 329 -7.42 -23.16 -1.56
CA TYR A 329 -6.48 -22.09 -1.21
C TYR A 329 -5.20 -22.67 -0.58
N VAL A 330 -4.21 -21.81 -0.36
CA VAL A 330 -2.90 -22.22 0.18
C VAL A 330 -3.00 -22.85 1.57
N GLN A 331 -3.93 -22.38 2.41
CA GLN A 331 -4.16 -22.99 3.73
C GLN A 331 -4.72 -24.42 3.65
N ASP A 332 -5.49 -24.75 2.59
CA ASP A 332 -5.98 -26.12 2.41
C ASP A 332 -4.82 -27.06 2.05
N LEU A 333 -3.84 -26.59 1.26
CA LEU A 333 -2.64 -27.38 0.93
C LEU A 333 -1.71 -27.55 2.14
N LEU A 334 -1.60 -26.53 2.99
CA LEU A 334 -0.86 -26.62 4.25
C LEU A 334 -1.51 -27.61 5.22
N GLU A 335 -2.84 -27.64 5.28
CA GLU A 335 -3.60 -28.64 6.07
C GLU A 335 -3.38 -30.05 5.50
N GLU A 336 -3.39 -30.23 4.18
CA GLU A 336 -3.06 -31.51 3.52
C GLU A 336 -1.65 -31.99 3.86
N ASP A 337 -0.67 -31.07 3.82
CA ASP A 337 0.73 -31.35 4.10
C ASP A 337 1.09 -31.28 5.59
N GLY A 338 0.09 -31.26 6.48
CA GLY A 338 0.24 -30.92 7.90
C GLY A 338 1.36 -31.67 8.62
N LYS A 339 1.59 -32.95 8.29
CA LYS A 339 2.69 -33.75 8.87
C LYS A 339 4.07 -33.18 8.50
N VAL A 340 4.27 -32.85 7.22
CA VAL A 340 5.53 -32.32 6.69
C VAL A 340 5.75 -30.90 7.21
N VAL A 341 4.70 -30.09 7.24
CA VAL A 341 4.72 -28.73 7.79
C VAL A 341 5.12 -28.78 9.27
N TRP A 342 4.49 -29.65 10.06
CA TRP A 342 4.82 -29.79 11.48
C TRP A 342 6.25 -30.24 11.70
N GLU A 343 6.74 -31.23 10.96
CA GLU A 343 8.11 -31.73 11.08
C GLU A 343 9.15 -30.64 10.75
N ALA A 344 8.92 -29.88 9.68
CA ALA A 344 9.79 -28.79 9.27
C ALA A 344 9.85 -27.68 10.33
N LEU A 345 8.71 -27.24 10.86
CA LEU A 345 8.64 -26.12 11.79
C LEU A 345 9.03 -26.51 13.24
N SER A 346 8.64 -27.69 13.72
CA SER A 346 8.88 -28.08 15.11
C SER A 346 10.23 -28.78 15.31
N VAL A 347 10.50 -29.84 14.54
CA VAL A 347 11.65 -30.73 14.75
C VAL A 347 12.91 -30.16 14.11
N GLN A 348 12.78 -29.64 12.89
CA GLN A 348 13.92 -29.20 12.08
C GLN A 348 14.25 -27.71 12.26
N GLY A 349 13.53 -27.01 13.14
CA GLY A 349 13.82 -25.61 13.43
C GLY A 349 13.48 -24.64 12.29
N GLY A 350 12.60 -25.03 11.37
CA GLY A 350 12.28 -24.28 10.16
C GLY A 350 11.57 -22.93 10.36
N TRP A 351 11.60 -22.11 9.32
CA TRP A 351 11.03 -20.76 9.32
C TRP A 351 9.82 -20.69 8.38
N LEU A 352 8.88 -19.80 8.70
CA LEU A 352 7.65 -19.58 7.95
C LEU A 352 7.57 -18.12 7.51
N TYR A 353 7.43 -17.90 6.21
CA TYR A 353 7.23 -16.58 5.63
C TYR A 353 5.84 -16.50 5.01
N ILE A 354 5.10 -15.44 5.33
CA ILE A 354 3.76 -15.20 4.82
C ILE A 354 3.75 -13.85 4.13
N SER A 355 3.41 -13.81 2.84
CA SER A 355 3.34 -12.56 2.09
C SER A 355 2.10 -12.47 1.19
N GLY A 356 1.54 -11.27 1.06
CA GLY A 356 0.39 -10.98 0.21
C GLY A 356 -0.69 -10.14 0.89
N SER A 357 -1.95 -10.37 0.55
CA SER A 357 -3.06 -9.55 1.08
C SER A 357 -3.26 -9.77 2.59
N SER A 358 -3.25 -8.68 3.36
CA SER A 358 -3.43 -8.66 4.83
C SER A 358 -4.85 -8.97 5.31
N ASN A 359 -5.72 -9.47 4.42
CA ASN A 359 -7.09 -9.86 4.73
C ASN A 359 -7.11 -11.21 5.48
N GLN A 360 -7.86 -12.19 4.98
CA GLN A 360 -8.07 -13.48 5.67
C GLN A 360 -6.92 -14.48 5.47
N MET A 361 -5.98 -14.21 4.57
CA MET A 361 -4.96 -15.17 4.16
C MET A 361 -3.96 -15.50 5.29
N PRO A 362 -3.32 -14.52 5.96
CA PRO A 362 -2.35 -14.83 7.01
C PRO A 362 -2.97 -15.58 8.20
N ALA A 363 -4.18 -15.18 8.59
CA ALA A 363 -4.95 -15.86 9.63
C ALA A 363 -5.26 -17.33 9.27
N GLY A 364 -5.59 -17.59 7.99
CA GLY A 364 -5.81 -18.94 7.47
C GLY A 364 -4.55 -19.81 7.51
N VAL A 365 -3.40 -19.26 7.12
CA VAL A 365 -2.10 -19.96 7.19
C VAL A 365 -1.72 -20.29 8.64
N LYS A 366 -1.83 -19.32 9.55
CA LYS A 366 -1.55 -19.55 10.98
C LYS A 366 -2.49 -20.59 11.59
N ARG A 367 -3.75 -20.64 11.15
CA ARG A 367 -4.70 -21.68 11.55
C ARG A 367 -4.28 -23.06 11.04
N ALA A 368 -3.85 -23.19 9.78
CA ALA A 368 -3.37 -24.45 9.23
C ALA A 368 -2.14 -24.98 10.01
N VAL A 369 -1.21 -24.10 10.39
CA VAL A 369 -0.05 -24.46 11.21
C VAL A 369 -0.46 -24.91 12.62
N ARG A 370 -1.45 -24.24 13.25
CA ARG A 370 -2.01 -24.68 14.53
C ARG A 370 -2.65 -26.07 14.42
N ALA A 371 -3.44 -26.31 13.38
CA ALA A 371 -4.05 -27.62 13.14
C ALA A 371 -3.01 -28.72 12.94
N ALA A 372 -1.90 -28.42 12.27
CA ALA A 372 -0.76 -29.33 12.13
C ALA A 372 -0.09 -29.62 13.50
N ALA A 373 0.06 -28.62 14.36
CA ALA A 373 0.60 -28.76 15.70
C ALA A 373 -0.29 -29.60 16.63
N GLU A 374 -1.61 -29.44 16.56
CA GLU A 374 -2.57 -30.24 17.30
C GLU A 374 -2.57 -31.70 16.82
N THR A 375 -2.67 -31.90 15.51
CA THR A 375 -2.83 -33.23 14.91
C THR A 375 -1.55 -34.07 14.95
N HIS A 376 -0.42 -33.46 14.60
CA HIS A 376 0.87 -34.16 14.45
C HIS A 376 1.83 -33.93 15.62
N GLY A 377 1.70 -32.78 16.30
CA GLY A 377 2.43 -32.48 17.53
C GLY A 377 1.75 -32.98 18.80
N LYS A 378 0.47 -33.38 18.72
CA LYS A 378 -0.37 -33.76 19.87
C LYS A 378 -0.44 -32.68 20.94
N LEU A 379 -0.32 -31.42 20.52
CA LEU A 379 -0.47 -30.26 21.38
C LEU A 379 -1.95 -29.98 21.62
N SER A 380 -2.28 -29.44 22.79
CA SER A 380 -3.57 -28.81 23.03
C SER A 380 -3.72 -27.54 22.18
N GLU A 381 -4.95 -27.04 22.05
CA GLU A 381 -5.25 -25.81 21.30
C GLU A 381 -4.44 -24.61 21.81
N ASP A 382 -4.29 -24.47 23.14
CA ASP A 382 -3.54 -23.38 23.76
C ASP A 382 -2.03 -23.53 23.53
N GLU A 383 -1.50 -24.75 23.58
CA GLU A 383 -0.09 -25.03 23.25
C GLU A 383 0.21 -24.77 21.77
N ALA A 384 -0.72 -25.08 20.87
CA ALA A 384 -0.59 -24.80 19.44
C ALA A 384 -0.60 -23.29 19.16
N LYS A 385 -1.47 -22.53 19.85
CA LYS A 385 -1.46 -21.05 19.79
C LYS A 385 -0.15 -20.48 20.30
N GLU A 386 0.34 -20.96 21.45
CA GLU A 386 1.60 -20.51 22.03
C GLU A 386 2.80 -20.87 21.16
N PHE A 387 2.79 -22.01 20.47
CA PHE A 387 3.83 -22.40 19.52
C PHE A 387 3.97 -21.37 18.39
N VAL A 388 2.86 -20.99 17.75
CA VAL A 388 2.87 -19.98 16.67
C VAL A 388 3.29 -18.62 17.21
N ALA A 389 2.77 -18.19 18.36
CA ALA A 389 3.16 -16.92 19.00
C ALA A 389 4.64 -16.89 19.40
N LYS A 390 5.23 -18.04 19.76
CA LYS A 390 6.67 -18.19 20.01
C LYS A 390 7.48 -18.07 18.73
N MET A 391 7.00 -18.61 17.61
CA MET A 391 7.66 -18.44 16.30
C MET A 391 7.66 -16.99 15.82
N GLU A 392 6.58 -16.25 16.05
CA GLU A 392 6.53 -14.81 15.77
C GLU A 392 7.55 -14.05 16.64
N ARG A 393 7.54 -14.29 17.96
CA ARG A 393 8.45 -13.61 18.91
C ARG A 393 9.93 -13.89 18.68
N ASN A 394 10.29 -15.07 18.19
CA ASN A 394 11.68 -15.43 17.92
C ASN A 394 12.13 -15.16 16.48
N GLY A 395 11.28 -14.52 15.67
CA GLY A 395 11.59 -14.14 14.29
C GLY A 395 11.55 -15.30 13.28
N ARG A 396 11.08 -16.49 13.66
CA ARG A 396 10.96 -17.64 12.75
C ARG A 396 9.65 -17.66 11.96
N LEU A 397 8.67 -16.83 12.34
CA LEU A 397 7.47 -16.55 11.55
C LEU A 397 7.46 -15.06 11.23
N ILE A 398 7.55 -14.72 9.94
CA ILE A 398 7.54 -13.32 9.46
C ILE A 398 6.36 -13.13 8.51
N GLU A 399 5.59 -12.07 8.74
CA GLU A 399 4.46 -11.66 7.90
C GLU A 399 4.76 -10.34 7.21
N GLU A 400 4.73 -10.33 5.88
CA GLU A 400 4.88 -9.15 5.04
C GLU A 400 3.63 -8.99 4.17
N CYS A 401 2.60 -8.36 4.75
CA CYS A 401 1.28 -8.26 4.13
C CYS A 401 0.83 -6.81 3.93
N TRP A 402 0.04 -6.58 2.88
CA TRP A 402 -0.45 -5.24 2.51
C TRP A 402 -1.92 -5.26 2.10
N SER A 403 -2.52 -4.06 2.06
CA SER A 403 -3.95 -3.83 1.81
C SER A 403 -4.25 -3.27 0.42
#